data_AF-A0A7L0S646-F1
#
_entry.id   AF-A0A7L0S646-F1
#
_cell.length_a   1.000
_cell.length_b   1.000
_cell.length_c   1.000
_cell.angle_alpha   90.00
_cell.angle_beta   90.00
_cell.angle_gamma   90.00
#
_symmetry.space_group_name_H-M   'P 1'
#
loop_
_entity.id
_entity.type
_entity.pdbx_description
1 polymer ?
#
loop_
_entity_poly.entity_id
_entity_poly.type
_entity_poly.pdbx_seq_one_letter_code
_entity_poly.pdbx_strand_id
1 'polypeptide(L)'
;MTMLKLFGIALFCSLLSPSQGVLSGLSCAVSAGAMQNVLSDAILQNGLLQQHLQGLVLPNILGEGGLLNSPTSITGLHLVKVWLPKLSVVLLPGIGVQLTIATKLELSGNCLVGLLSELIDILVDVNITANIKCTNFESGTVQVVIEDCLCILGAIKIKLLSGLLSLSVNELVLNQLTATLPSLLCPVVDIVVNLVNIQLLGTLNAVIPVGTAGTIHYQLASLPFTSGLFLRLDLDGAVKQVGGSIIPHDSSPSALPPLLDRLLVLGLRQSFLSAVLSLLIQIPPLTFPCTSEAFSGASHLQEAIMTLIPAGCSACPRTSPLSIKLSLSGSPLILLEENKATVELSVVIQVFVKSLDGSTLNLLLLKADLALNARVSIAGGRLVLGLSLG
;
A
#
# COMPACT_ATOMS: atom_id res chain seq x y z
N MET A 1 32.80 -26.05 43.21
CA MET A 1 32.83 -26.22 41.74
C MET A 1 31.42 -26.13 41.15
N THR A 2 30.64 -25.11 41.55
CA THR A 2 29.22 -24.96 41.22
C THR A 2 28.83 -23.54 41.64
N MET A 3 28.97 -22.56 40.75
CA MET A 3 28.39 -21.19 40.80
C MET A 3 29.01 -20.31 39.68
N LEU A 4 29.27 -20.88 38.49
CA LEU A 4 29.77 -20.09 37.36
C LEU A 4 29.20 -20.52 36.00
N LYS A 5 28.07 -21.24 36.01
CA LYS A 5 27.37 -21.66 34.77
C LYS A 5 25.96 -21.09 34.62
N LEU A 6 25.47 -20.31 35.59
CA LEU A 6 24.13 -19.71 35.51
C LEU A 6 24.11 -18.30 34.91
N PHE A 7 25.23 -17.57 34.98
CA PHE A 7 25.33 -16.22 34.40
C PHE A 7 25.57 -16.20 32.88
N GLY A 8 25.96 -17.34 32.28
CA GLY A 8 26.19 -17.44 30.83
C GLY A 8 24.91 -17.60 30.00
N ILE A 9 23.80 -18.00 30.61
CA ILE A 9 22.52 -18.20 29.90
C ILE A 9 21.63 -16.95 30.02
N ALA A 10 21.69 -16.23 31.14
CA ALA A 10 20.96 -14.96 31.31
C ALA A 10 21.53 -13.82 30.45
N LEU A 11 22.82 -13.87 30.08
CA LEU A 11 23.48 -12.86 29.23
C LEU A 11 23.39 -13.18 27.72
N PHE A 12 23.06 -14.41 27.34
CA PHE A 12 22.83 -14.78 25.94
C PHE A 12 21.37 -14.63 25.49
N CYS A 13 20.41 -14.59 26.43
CA CYS A 13 19.01 -14.30 26.11
C CYS A 13 18.69 -12.78 26.00
N SER A 14 19.61 -11.90 26.38
CA SER A 14 19.50 -10.44 26.20
C SER A 14 20.21 -9.92 24.94
N LEU A 15 20.94 -10.78 24.23
CA LEU A 15 21.58 -10.47 22.93
C LEU A 15 20.85 -11.08 21.74
N LEU A 16 19.82 -11.89 21.99
CA LEU A 16 18.76 -12.11 21.03
C LEU A 16 17.84 -10.89 21.11
N SER A 17 18.25 -9.78 20.48
CA SER A 17 17.26 -8.90 19.90
C SER A 17 16.33 -9.82 19.13
N PRO A 18 15.03 -9.95 19.47
CA PRO A 18 14.11 -10.39 18.45
C PRO A 18 14.38 -9.40 17.32
N SER A 19 14.81 -9.89 16.16
CA SER A 19 14.62 -9.13 14.94
C SER A 19 13.18 -8.67 15.02
N GLN A 20 12.97 -7.38 15.30
CA GLN A 20 11.65 -6.81 15.37
C GLN A 20 11.15 -6.93 13.93
N GLY A 21 10.54 -8.06 13.61
CA GLY A 21 9.63 -8.18 12.50
C GLY A 21 8.58 -7.14 12.83
N VAL A 22 8.67 -6.00 12.14
CA VAL A 22 7.86 -4.85 12.43
C VAL A 22 6.41 -5.30 12.32
N LEU A 23 5.66 -4.84 13.31
CA LEU A 23 4.36 -5.34 13.67
C LEU A 23 3.36 -4.80 12.62
N SER A 24 2.65 -5.67 11.90
CA SER A 24 1.70 -5.37 10.84
C SER A 24 0.24 -5.49 11.29
N GLY A 25 -0.54 -4.42 11.45
CA GLY A 25 -2.00 -4.51 11.73
C GLY A 25 -2.87 -4.79 10.50
N LEU A 26 -2.30 -4.62 9.30
CA LEU A 26 -2.97 -4.72 8.02
C LEU A 26 -2.13 -5.58 7.07
N SER A 27 -2.77 -6.33 6.19
CA SER A 27 -2.07 -7.05 5.12
C SER A 27 -2.80 -6.84 3.80
N CYS A 28 -2.06 -6.79 2.72
CA CYS A 28 -2.59 -6.55 1.38
C CYS A 28 -2.00 -7.58 0.41
N ALA A 29 -2.82 -8.13 -0.48
CA ALA A 29 -2.40 -8.96 -1.60
C ALA A 29 -2.74 -8.26 -2.91
N VAL A 30 -1.73 -8.09 -3.77
CA VAL A 30 -1.84 -7.48 -5.09
C VAL A 30 -1.61 -8.57 -6.15
N SER A 31 -2.52 -8.67 -7.12
CA SER A 31 -2.38 -9.60 -8.24
C SER A 31 -1.26 -9.19 -9.21
N ALA A 32 -0.69 -10.16 -9.92
CA ALA A 32 0.22 -9.87 -11.03
C ALA A 32 -0.43 -8.97 -12.10
N GLY A 33 -1.73 -9.18 -12.39
CA GLY A 33 -2.50 -8.36 -13.34
C GLY A 33 -2.65 -6.91 -12.88
N ALA A 34 -2.85 -6.67 -11.59
CA ALA A 34 -2.91 -5.31 -11.02
C ALA A 34 -1.56 -4.60 -11.18
N MET A 35 -0.47 -5.29 -10.88
CA MET A 35 0.88 -4.75 -11.07
C MET A 35 1.15 -4.46 -12.54
N GLN A 36 0.76 -5.37 -13.44
CA GLN A 36 0.89 -5.18 -14.88
C GLN A 36 0.11 -3.96 -15.36
N ASN A 37 -1.11 -3.72 -14.86
CA ASN A 37 -1.89 -2.54 -15.23
C ASN A 37 -1.20 -1.25 -14.79
N VAL A 38 -0.74 -1.17 -13.54
CA VAL A 38 -0.04 0.01 -13.01
C VAL A 38 1.27 0.27 -13.75
N LEU A 39 2.08 -0.78 -13.96
CA LEU A 39 3.34 -0.66 -14.70
C LEU A 39 3.09 -0.31 -16.16
N SER A 40 2.07 -0.88 -16.81
CA SER A 40 1.73 -0.53 -18.19
C SER A 40 1.30 0.93 -18.31
N ASP A 41 0.49 1.42 -17.38
CA ASP A 41 0.06 2.82 -17.36
C ASP A 41 1.25 3.76 -17.13
N ALA A 42 2.08 3.48 -16.11
CA ALA A 42 3.21 4.33 -15.78
C ALA A 42 4.33 4.29 -16.85
N ILE A 43 4.69 3.11 -17.34
CA ILE A 43 5.81 2.92 -18.27
C ILE A 43 5.41 3.27 -19.70
N LEU A 44 4.17 2.94 -20.11
CA LEU A 44 3.72 3.04 -21.50
C LEU A 44 2.82 4.26 -21.73
N GLN A 45 1.74 4.42 -20.95
CA GLN A 45 0.75 5.47 -21.20
C GLN A 45 1.26 6.86 -20.86
N ASN A 46 2.01 6.97 -19.74
CA ASN A 46 2.65 8.23 -19.36
C ASN A 46 3.92 8.52 -20.19
N GLY A 47 4.28 7.64 -21.13
CA GLY A 47 5.40 7.85 -22.05
C GLY A 47 6.78 7.85 -21.40
N LEU A 48 6.92 7.45 -20.12
CA LEU A 48 8.18 7.51 -19.39
C LEU A 48 9.29 6.75 -20.10
N LEU A 49 9.00 5.55 -20.60
CA LEU A 49 9.95 4.76 -21.36
C LEU A 49 10.32 5.46 -22.67
N GLN A 50 9.33 5.92 -23.42
CA GLN A 50 9.56 6.60 -24.70
C GLN A 50 10.41 7.87 -24.54
N GLN A 51 10.14 8.68 -23.51
CA GLN A 51 10.88 9.90 -23.23
C GLN A 51 12.36 9.63 -22.94
N HIS A 52 12.66 8.60 -22.13
CA HIS A 52 14.04 8.25 -21.82
C HIS A 52 14.74 7.56 -22.99
N LEU A 53 14.00 6.81 -23.83
CA LEU A 53 14.55 6.20 -25.04
C LEU A 53 14.88 7.22 -26.13
N GLN A 54 14.09 8.30 -26.26
CA GLN A 54 14.35 9.37 -27.23
C GLN A 54 15.66 10.13 -26.97
N GLY A 55 16.16 10.12 -25.73
CA GLY A 55 17.44 10.71 -25.35
C GLY A 55 18.65 9.81 -25.64
N LEU A 56 18.46 8.60 -26.16
CA LEU A 56 19.56 7.66 -26.41
C LEU A 56 20.39 8.09 -27.63
N VAL A 57 21.70 8.15 -27.43
CA VAL A 57 22.68 8.36 -28.51
C VAL A 57 23.31 7.01 -28.85
N LEU A 58 23.12 6.57 -30.10
CA LEU A 58 23.75 5.34 -30.60
C LEU A 58 25.15 5.65 -31.14
N PRO A 59 26.15 4.80 -30.85
CA PRO A 59 27.49 4.96 -31.40
C PRO A 59 27.48 4.73 -32.90
N ASN A 60 28.41 5.40 -33.59
CA ASN A 60 28.65 5.18 -35.00
C ASN A 60 29.17 3.75 -35.22
N ILE A 61 28.76 3.13 -36.32
CA ILE A 61 29.16 1.78 -36.69
C ILE A 61 30.21 1.90 -37.80
N LEU A 62 31.41 1.38 -37.58
CA LEU A 62 32.51 1.40 -38.56
C LEU A 62 32.87 -0.03 -38.92
N GLY A 63 32.88 -0.34 -40.21
CA GLY A 63 33.33 -1.62 -40.75
C GLY A 63 34.53 -1.43 -41.68
N GLU A 64 35.60 -2.16 -41.42
CA GLU A 64 36.86 -2.11 -42.19
C GLU A 64 36.73 -2.62 -43.65
N GLY A 65 35.53 -3.01 -44.07
CA GLY A 65 35.27 -3.54 -45.41
C GLY A 65 35.53 -5.04 -45.46
N GLY A 66 34.53 -5.79 -45.94
CA GLY A 66 34.70 -7.21 -46.21
C GLY A 66 35.47 -7.46 -47.51
N LEU A 67 35.20 -8.59 -48.16
CA LEU A 67 35.86 -9.12 -49.37
C LEU A 67 36.06 -8.13 -50.56
N LEU A 68 35.42 -6.95 -50.54
CA LEU A 68 35.47 -5.92 -51.58
C LEU A 68 36.23 -4.64 -51.16
N ASN A 69 36.84 -4.58 -49.97
CA ASN A 69 37.60 -3.43 -49.45
C ASN A 69 36.84 -2.09 -49.47
N SER A 70 35.50 -2.09 -49.49
CA SER A 70 34.73 -0.85 -49.38
C SER A 70 34.48 -0.55 -47.90
N PRO A 71 35.13 0.47 -47.31
CA PRO A 71 34.87 0.86 -45.94
C PRO A 71 33.40 1.24 -45.81
N THR A 72 32.74 0.70 -44.78
CA THR A 72 31.35 1.01 -44.48
C THR A 72 31.32 1.81 -43.19
N SER A 73 30.66 2.97 -43.20
CA SER A 73 30.39 3.72 -41.97
C SER A 73 28.92 4.05 -41.86
N ILE A 74 28.33 3.82 -40.69
CA ILE A 74 26.97 4.21 -40.36
C ILE A 74 27.06 5.27 -39.26
N THR A 75 26.52 6.44 -39.53
CA THR A 75 26.65 7.61 -38.65
C THR A 75 25.29 8.27 -38.40
N GLY A 76 25.16 8.95 -37.27
CA GLY A 76 23.94 9.67 -36.91
C GLY A 76 22.73 8.75 -36.69
N LEU A 77 22.99 7.51 -36.22
CA LEU A 77 21.92 6.62 -35.80
C LEU A 77 21.16 7.24 -34.63
N HIS A 78 19.86 7.40 -34.81
CA HIS A 78 18.98 7.92 -33.78
C HIS A 78 17.65 7.17 -33.80
N LEU A 79 16.99 7.16 -32.66
CA LEU A 79 15.69 6.54 -32.49
C LEU A 79 14.60 7.44 -33.09
N VAL A 80 13.98 6.97 -34.17
CA VAL A 80 12.86 7.66 -34.82
C VAL A 80 11.55 7.36 -34.12
N LYS A 81 11.32 6.08 -33.81
CA LYS A 81 10.05 5.62 -33.25
C LYS A 81 10.20 4.40 -32.37
N VAL A 82 9.37 4.35 -31.33
CA VAL A 82 9.16 3.17 -30.49
C VAL A 82 7.71 2.75 -30.69
N TRP A 83 7.47 1.51 -31.10
CA TRP A 83 6.12 0.95 -31.08
C TRP A 83 5.84 0.37 -29.70
N LEU A 84 4.80 0.91 -29.05
CA LEU A 84 4.55 0.66 -27.64
C LEU A 84 4.38 -0.84 -27.35
N PRO A 85 5.14 -1.36 -26.38
CA PRO A 85 5.30 -2.79 -26.13
C PRO A 85 4.10 -3.45 -25.46
N LYS A 86 4.04 -4.77 -25.60
CA LYS A 86 3.33 -5.60 -24.62
C LYS A 86 4.21 -5.69 -23.37
N LEU A 87 3.64 -5.31 -22.22
CA LEU A 87 4.26 -5.47 -20.91
C LEU A 87 3.57 -6.62 -20.19
N SER A 88 4.35 -7.54 -19.62
CA SER A 88 3.86 -8.61 -18.77
C SER A 88 4.62 -8.67 -17.46
N VAL A 89 3.91 -9.03 -16.40
CA VAL A 89 4.47 -9.18 -15.05
C VAL A 89 4.25 -10.60 -14.57
N VAL A 90 5.33 -11.24 -14.11
CA VAL A 90 5.30 -12.55 -13.48
C VAL A 90 5.86 -12.41 -12.07
N LEU A 91 5.19 -13.01 -11.10
CA LEU A 91 5.66 -13.04 -9.72
C LEU A 91 6.47 -14.32 -9.52
N LEU A 92 7.71 -14.18 -9.08
CA LEU A 92 8.60 -15.30 -8.80
C LEU A 92 8.57 -15.57 -7.28
N PRO A 93 8.10 -16.73 -6.82
CA PRO A 93 7.93 -17.02 -5.39
C PRO A 93 9.22 -16.81 -4.59
N GLY A 94 9.19 -15.92 -3.59
CA GLY A 94 10.32 -15.62 -2.71
C GLY A 94 11.52 -14.91 -3.37
N ILE A 95 11.48 -14.68 -4.68
CA ILE A 95 12.57 -14.05 -5.44
C ILE A 95 12.24 -12.58 -5.70
N GLY A 96 11.09 -12.32 -6.30
CA GLY A 96 10.69 -10.96 -6.67
C GLY A 96 9.71 -10.94 -7.84
N VAL A 97 9.82 -9.89 -8.65
CA VAL A 97 8.92 -9.58 -9.76
C VAL A 97 9.73 -9.62 -11.06
N GLN A 98 9.33 -10.44 -12.00
CA GLN A 98 9.89 -10.43 -13.34
C GLN A 98 9.03 -9.57 -14.26
N LEU A 99 9.64 -8.53 -14.81
CA LEU A 99 9.05 -7.62 -15.77
C LEU A 99 9.57 -7.95 -17.17
N THR A 100 8.67 -8.17 -18.12
CA THR A 100 9.04 -8.39 -19.53
C THR A 100 8.39 -7.33 -20.41
N ILE A 101 9.21 -6.70 -21.26
CA ILE A 101 8.83 -5.61 -22.16
C ILE A 101 9.23 -6.02 -23.58
N ALA A 102 8.23 -6.29 -24.43
CA ALA A 102 8.44 -6.65 -25.83
C ALA A 102 8.09 -5.48 -26.75
N THR A 103 9.11 -4.77 -27.26
CA THR A 103 9.00 -3.53 -28.03
C THR A 103 9.60 -3.68 -29.43
N LYS A 104 9.27 -2.75 -30.33
CA LYS A 104 9.94 -2.59 -31.63
C LYS A 104 10.51 -1.19 -31.72
N LEU A 105 11.75 -1.07 -32.19
CA LEU A 105 12.45 0.20 -32.37
C LEU A 105 12.69 0.48 -33.85
N GLU A 106 12.47 1.72 -34.26
CA GLU A 106 12.85 2.27 -35.56
C GLU A 106 14.04 3.19 -35.38
N LEU A 107 15.17 2.81 -35.97
CA LEU A 107 16.38 3.60 -35.99
C LEU A 107 16.62 4.09 -37.41
N SER A 108 17.02 5.34 -37.57
CA SER A 108 17.40 5.90 -38.86
C SER A 108 18.75 6.58 -38.76
N GLY A 109 19.51 6.56 -39.85
CA GLY A 109 20.84 7.16 -39.92
C GLY A 109 21.36 7.23 -41.35
N ASN A 110 22.62 7.63 -41.47
CA ASN A 110 23.32 7.71 -42.76
C ASN A 110 24.29 6.53 -42.88
N CYS A 111 24.20 5.79 -43.98
CA CYS A 111 25.12 4.71 -44.34
C CYS A 111 25.98 5.15 -45.52
N LEU A 112 27.30 5.13 -45.30
CA LEU A 112 28.32 5.39 -46.30
C LEU A 112 29.00 4.06 -46.65
N VAL A 113 28.89 3.63 -47.90
CA VAL A 113 29.60 2.45 -48.43
C VAL A 113 30.54 2.92 -49.54
N GLY A 114 31.84 2.96 -49.26
CA GLY A 114 32.82 3.56 -50.17
C GLY A 114 32.60 5.07 -50.35
N LEU A 115 32.07 5.48 -51.51
CA LEU A 115 31.77 6.89 -51.85
C LEU A 115 30.26 7.18 -51.92
N LEU A 116 29.40 6.17 -51.70
CA LEU A 116 27.96 6.32 -51.79
C LEU A 116 27.38 6.60 -50.40
N SER A 117 26.64 7.70 -50.28
CA SER A 117 25.92 8.08 -49.07
C SER A 117 24.43 7.84 -49.25
N GLU A 118 23.85 7.02 -48.38
CA GLU A 118 22.44 6.64 -48.42
C GLU A 118 21.83 6.69 -47.02
N LEU A 119 20.49 6.77 -46.94
CA LEU A 119 19.79 6.60 -45.66
C LEU A 119 19.56 5.11 -45.37
N ILE A 120 19.74 4.75 -44.11
CA ILE A 120 19.50 3.42 -43.59
C ILE A 120 18.41 3.49 -42.53
N ASP A 121 17.39 2.65 -42.69
CA ASP A 121 16.33 2.46 -41.70
C ASP A 121 16.43 1.04 -41.14
N ILE A 122 16.43 0.93 -39.82
CA ILE A 122 16.59 -0.33 -39.09
C ILE A 122 15.40 -0.51 -38.17
N LEU A 123 14.68 -1.61 -38.37
CA LEU A 123 13.62 -2.07 -37.49
C LEU A 123 14.14 -3.24 -36.67
N VAL A 124 14.12 -3.10 -35.35
CA VAL A 124 14.58 -4.15 -34.43
C VAL A 124 13.48 -4.48 -33.43
N ASP A 125 13.12 -5.76 -33.36
CA ASP A 125 12.31 -6.30 -32.27
C ASP A 125 13.22 -6.50 -31.05
N VAL A 126 12.79 -6.03 -29.88
CA VAL A 126 13.56 -6.13 -28.64
C VAL A 126 12.68 -6.69 -27.54
N ASN A 127 13.19 -7.69 -26.83
CA ASN A 127 12.57 -8.23 -25.63
C ASN A 127 13.47 -7.99 -24.43
N ILE A 128 13.02 -7.16 -23.49
CA ILE A 128 13.75 -6.83 -22.27
C ILE A 128 13.09 -7.57 -21.12
N THR A 129 13.87 -8.35 -20.37
CA THR A 129 13.44 -9.03 -19.14
C THR A 129 14.25 -8.48 -17.97
N ALA A 130 13.57 -7.92 -16.98
CA ALA A 130 14.17 -7.38 -15.77
C ALA A 130 13.63 -8.11 -14.54
N ASN A 131 14.52 -8.62 -13.70
CA ASN A 131 14.17 -9.20 -12.40
C ASN A 131 14.29 -8.12 -11.33
N ILE A 132 13.17 -7.78 -10.72
CA ILE A 132 13.02 -6.70 -9.75
C ILE A 132 12.84 -7.33 -8.36
N LYS A 133 13.58 -6.84 -7.38
CA LYS A 133 13.53 -7.31 -6.00
C LYS A 133 13.42 -6.14 -5.03
N CYS A 134 12.70 -6.38 -3.93
CA CYS A 134 12.73 -5.48 -2.79
C CYS A 134 13.85 -5.92 -1.84
N THR A 135 14.70 -5.01 -1.40
CA THR A 135 15.80 -5.24 -0.47
C THR A 135 15.84 -4.14 0.59
N ASN A 136 16.76 -4.26 1.56
CA ASN A 136 17.09 -3.22 2.54
C ASN A 136 15.86 -2.61 3.23
N PHE A 137 15.06 -3.46 3.90
CA PHE A 137 13.94 -2.99 4.71
C PHE A 137 14.45 -2.31 5.98
N GLU A 138 14.26 -1.00 6.07
CA GLU A 138 14.59 -0.19 7.23
C GLU A 138 13.46 0.80 7.52
N SER A 139 12.95 0.78 8.75
CA SER A 139 11.98 1.75 9.26
C SER A 139 10.78 2.01 8.32
N GLY A 140 10.19 0.95 7.77
CA GLY A 140 9.00 1.05 6.91
C GLY A 140 9.28 1.48 5.47
N THR A 141 10.55 1.52 5.07
CA THR A 141 10.98 1.79 3.70
C THR A 141 11.68 0.56 3.14
N VAL A 142 11.53 0.32 1.83
CA VAL A 142 12.28 -0.72 1.09
C VAL A 142 12.98 -0.10 -0.09
N GLN A 143 14.09 -0.69 -0.48
CA GLN A 143 14.75 -0.38 -1.74
C GLN A 143 14.25 -1.34 -2.82
N VAL A 144 13.80 -0.82 -3.95
CA VAL A 144 13.52 -1.63 -5.13
C VAL A 144 14.74 -1.58 -6.04
N VAL A 145 15.25 -2.74 -6.41
CA VAL A 145 16.45 -2.89 -7.23
C VAL A 145 16.17 -3.84 -8.38
N ILE A 146 16.78 -3.57 -9.54
CA ILE A 146 16.88 -4.54 -10.62
C ILE A 146 18.10 -5.41 -10.34
N GLU A 147 17.88 -6.70 -10.05
CA GLU A 147 18.94 -7.67 -9.81
C GLU A 147 19.63 -8.07 -11.12
N ASP A 148 18.82 -8.36 -12.15
CA ASP A 148 19.28 -8.71 -13.49
C ASP A 148 18.42 -8.02 -14.54
N CYS A 149 19.06 -7.56 -15.63
CA CYS A 149 18.37 -7.11 -16.83
C CYS A 149 18.99 -7.78 -18.06
N LEU A 150 18.16 -8.50 -18.80
CA LEU A 150 18.53 -9.16 -20.04
C LEU A 150 17.76 -8.54 -21.20
N CYS A 151 18.48 -8.10 -22.22
CA CYS A 151 17.91 -7.55 -23.44
C CYS A 151 18.26 -8.47 -24.62
N ILE A 152 17.25 -9.07 -25.23
CA ILE A 152 17.40 -9.98 -26.37
C ILE A 152 16.84 -9.28 -27.61
N LEU A 153 17.64 -9.24 -28.67
CA LEU A 153 17.21 -8.75 -29.97
C LEU A 153 16.53 -9.91 -30.73
N GLY A 154 15.35 -9.64 -31.26
CA GLY A 154 14.60 -10.54 -32.13
C GLY A 154 14.91 -10.30 -33.60
N ALA A 155 13.87 -10.21 -34.42
CA ALA A 155 14.04 -9.94 -35.85
C ALA A 155 14.59 -8.53 -36.09
N ILE A 156 15.65 -8.45 -36.90
CA ILE A 156 16.20 -7.18 -37.40
C ILE A 156 15.89 -7.09 -38.90
N LYS A 157 15.25 -5.99 -39.31
CA LYS A 157 15.01 -5.67 -40.71
C LYS A 157 15.69 -4.37 -41.05
N ILE A 158 16.66 -4.44 -41.94
CA ILE A 158 17.39 -3.27 -42.42
C ILE A 158 16.83 -2.92 -43.80
N LYS A 159 16.68 -1.63 -44.08
CA LYS A 159 16.31 -1.10 -45.38
C LYS A 159 17.28 0.01 -45.76
N LEU A 160 17.80 -0.09 -46.98
CA LEU A 160 18.55 0.99 -47.63
C LEU A 160 17.66 1.61 -48.69
N LEU A 161 17.79 2.92 -48.90
CA LEU A 161 17.05 3.64 -49.95
C LEU A 161 17.27 3.05 -51.36
N SER A 162 18.48 2.59 -51.65
CA SER A 162 18.81 1.95 -52.94
C SER A 162 18.20 0.55 -53.10
N GLY A 163 17.68 -0.06 -52.02
CA GLY A 163 17.18 -1.43 -51.99
C GLY A 163 18.28 -2.51 -52.04
N LEU A 164 19.55 -2.14 -52.10
CA LEU A 164 20.67 -3.07 -52.28
C LEU A 164 21.41 -3.30 -50.95
N LEU A 165 20.93 -4.26 -50.15
CA LEU A 165 21.57 -4.66 -48.89
C LEU A 165 22.67 -5.68 -49.16
N SER A 166 23.92 -5.34 -48.88
CA SER A 166 24.99 -6.33 -48.84
C SER A 166 24.95 -7.15 -47.54
N LEU A 167 25.29 -8.43 -47.61
CA LEU A 167 25.37 -9.32 -46.44
C LEU A 167 26.33 -8.77 -45.37
N SER A 168 27.41 -8.11 -45.78
CA SER A 168 28.41 -7.52 -44.89
C SER A 168 27.85 -6.39 -44.01
N VAL A 169 26.97 -5.55 -44.55
CA VAL A 169 26.31 -4.47 -43.79
C VAL A 169 25.35 -5.06 -42.76
N ASN A 170 24.65 -6.13 -43.14
CA ASN A 170 23.71 -6.80 -42.25
C ASN A 170 24.41 -7.42 -41.03
N GLU A 171 25.51 -8.16 -41.23
CA GLU A 171 26.29 -8.73 -40.13
C GLU A 171 26.92 -7.67 -39.23
N LEU A 172 27.44 -6.60 -39.82
CA LEU A 172 28.03 -5.48 -39.07
C LEU A 172 26.99 -4.80 -38.16
N VAL A 173 25.82 -4.46 -38.70
CA VAL A 173 24.73 -3.83 -37.95
C VAL A 173 24.22 -4.79 -36.86
N LEU A 174 24.05 -6.07 -37.18
CA LEU A 174 23.60 -7.07 -36.21
C LEU A 174 24.56 -7.18 -35.02
N ASN A 175 25.86 -7.33 -35.29
CA ASN A 175 26.87 -7.47 -34.24
C ASN A 175 26.94 -6.22 -33.36
N GLN A 176 26.94 -5.04 -33.97
CA GLN A 176 27.04 -3.79 -33.22
C GLN A 176 25.77 -3.51 -32.40
N LEU A 177 24.57 -3.70 -32.96
CA LEU A 177 23.33 -3.49 -32.22
C LEU A 177 23.16 -4.51 -31.09
N THR A 178 23.57 -5.76 -31.31
CA THR A 178 23.53 -6.80 -30.26
C THR A 178 24.47 -6.47 -29.11
N ALA A 179 25.62 -5.86 -29.38
CA ALA A 179 26.56 -5.41 -28.34
C ALA A 179 26.10 -4.12 -27.64
N THR A 180 25.42 -3.22 -28.35
CA THR A 180 25.15 -1.85 -27.88
C THR A 180 23.76 -1.68 -27.26
N LEU A 181 22.71 -2.25 -27.86
CA LEU A 181 21.35 -2.01 -27.36
C LEU A 181 21.14 -2.51 -25.92
N PRO A 182 21.67 -3.67 -25.49
CA PRO A 182 21.52 -4.09 -24.10
C PRO A 182 22.12 -3.10 -23.09
N SER A 183 23.30 -2.53 -23.40
CA SER A 183 23.98 -1.58 -22.52
C SER A 183 23.30 -0.21 -22.46
N LEU A 184 22.42 0.11 -23.42
CA LEU A 184 21.63 1.34 -23.44
C LEU A 184 20.22 1.15 -22.86
N LEU A 185 19.55 0.04 -23.19
CA LEU A 185 18.14 -0.17 -22.84
C LEU A 185 17.95 -0.60 -21.39
N CYS A 186 18.82 -1.45 -20.85
CA CYS A 186 18.70 -1.90 -19.46
C CYS A 186 18.81 -0.75 -18.44
N PRO A 187 19.76 0.19 -18.56
CA PRO A 187 19.79 1.38 -17.70
C PRO A 187 18.53 2.24 -17.80
N VAL A 188 17.93 2.36 -18.99
CA VAL A 188 16.66 3.10 -19.15
C VAL A 188 15.52 2.40 -18.38
N VAL A 189 15.44 1.07 -18.46
CA VAL A 189 14.45 0.31 -17.68
C VAL A 189 14.67 0.48 -16.17
N ASP A 190 15.93 0.48 -15.72
CA ASP A 190 16.27 0.76 -14.32
C ASP A 190 15.79 2.14 -13.84
N ILE A 191 16.05 3.18 -14.62
CA ILE A 191 15.56 4.54 -14.32
C ILE A 191 14.03 4.55 -14.21
N VAL A 192 13.33 3.94 -15.18
CA VAL A 192 11.87 3.94 -15.20
C VAL A 192 11.29 3.16 -14.02
N VAL A 193 11.84 1.99 -13.69
CA VAL A 193 11.43 1.20 -12.52
C VAL A 193 11.66 1.98 -11.22
N ASN A 194 12.79 2.68 -11.10
CA ASN A 194 13.09 3.52 -9.95
C ASN A 194 12.11 4.70 -9.82
N LEU A 195 11.71 5.33 -10.92
CA LEU A 195 10.71 6.39 -10.90
C LEU A 195 9.34 5.87 -10.44
N VAL A 196 8.90 4.72 -10.95
CA VAL A 196 7.65 4.09 -10.51
C VAL A 196 7.72 3.67 -9.05
N ASN A 197 8.88 3.19 -8.59
CA ASN A 197 9.11 2.87 -7.19
C ASN A 197 8.90 4.10 -6.28
N ILE A 198 9.46 5.27 -6.64
CA ILE A 198 9.26 6.51 -5.87
C ILE A 198 7.76 6.84 -5.73
N GLN A 199 7.00 6.68 -6.81
CA GLN A 199 5.55 6.92 -6.79
C GLN A 199 4.81 5.91 -5.92
N LEU A 200 5.14 4.62 -6.02
CA LEU A 200 4.49 3.56 -5.25
C LEU A 200 4.82 3.65 -3.76
N LEU A 201 6.09 3.83 -3.39
CA LEU A 201 6.51 3.96 -2.00
C LEU A 201 5.90 5.19 -1.33
N GLY A 202 5.70 6.28 -2.08
CA GLY A 202 4.98 7.46 -1.61
C GLY A 202 3.53 7.17 -1.17
N THR A 203 2.93 6.07 -1.64
CA THR A 203 1.58 5.66 -1.21
C THR A 203 1.57 4.73 0.01
N LEU A 204 2.67 3.99 0.24
CA LEU A 204 2.75 3.00 1.32
C LEU A 204 3.16 3.59 2.66
N ASN A 205 3.77 4.78 2.66
CA ASN A 205 4.08 5.55 3.85
C ASN A 205 3.24 6.84 3.88
N ALA A 206 2.12 6.82 4.59
CA ALA A 206 1.14 7.90 4.58
C ALA A 206 0.55 8.18 5.96
N VAL A 207 0.40 9.47 6.29
CA VAL A 207 -0.31 9.92 7.50
C VAL A 207 -1.68 10.43 7.09
N ILE A 208 -2.72 9.70 7.47
CA ILE A 208 -4.11 10.01 7.13
C ILE A 208 -4.81 10.64 8.33
N PRO A 209 -5.30 11.89 8.23
CA PRO A 209 -6.07 12.51 9.30
C PRO A 209 -7.45 11.87 9.44
N VAL A 210 -7.85 11.63 10.68
CA VAL A 210 -9.16 11.09 11.06
C VAL A 210 -9.95 12.20 11.74
N GLY A 211 -10.51 13.08 10.90
CA GLY A 211 -11.22 14.29 11.36
C GLY A 211 -10.34 15.15 12.26
N THR A 212 -10.90 15.61 13.38
CA THR A 212 -10.17 16.33 14.43
C THR A 212 -9.69 15.42 15.57
N ALA A 213 -9.97 14.11 15.49
CA ALA A 213 -9.72 13.17 16.59
C ALA A 213 -8.27 12.67 16.64
N GLY A 214 -7.58 12.65 15.51
CA GLY A 214 -6.18 12.23 15.42
C GLY A 214 -5.78 11.81 14.01
N THR A 215 -4.80 10.92 13.92
CA THR A 215 -4.22 10.45 12.65
C THR A 215 -4.00 8.94 12.66
N ILE A 216 -3.96 8.33 11.47
CA ILE A 216 -3.48 6.97 11.26
C ILE A 216 -2.24 7.07 10.39
N HIS A 217 -1.12 6.54 10.88
CA HIS A 217 0.12 6.48 10.12
C HIS A 217 0.31 5.07 9.57
N TYR A 218 0.20 4.94 8.26
CA TYR A 218 0.48 3.71 7.52
C TYR A 218 1.95 3.68 7.07
N GLN A 219 2.59 2.52 7.22
CA GLN A 219 3.94 2.24 6.74
C GLN A 219 4.12 0.74 6.47
N LEU A 220 5.14 0.35 5.71
CA LEU A 220 5.47 -1.08 5.57
C LEU A 220 5.94 -1.65 6.91
N ALA A 221 5.44 -2.85 7.22
CA ALA A 221 5.84 -3.61 8.41
C ALA A 221 6.89 -4.69 8.09
N SER A 222 7.05 -5.05 6.83
CA SER A 222 8.09 -5.98 6.44
C SER A 222 8.47 -5.80 4.97
N LEU A 223 9.49 -6.53 4.54
CA LEU A 223 9.80 -6.67 3.14
C LEU A 223 8.60 -7.30 2.38
N PRO A 224 8.19 -6.75 1.22
CA PRO A 224 7.19 -7.37 0.36
C PRO A 224 7.54 -8.81 -0.01
N PHE A 225 6.53 -9.69 -0.02
CA PHE A 225 6.72 -11.11 -0.31
C PHE A 225 5.95 -11.52 -1.55
N THR A 226 6.61 -12.18 -2.49
CA THR A 226 5.98 -12.73 -3.70
C THR A 226 5.66 -14.21 -3.52
N SER A 227 4.40 -14.59 -3.74
CA SER A 227 3.96 -16.00 -3.61
C SER A 227 3.98 -16.78 -4.93
N GLY A 228 4.16 -16.09 -6.07
CA GLY A 228 3.91 -16.63 -7.41
C GLY A 228 2.55 -16.23 -7.98
N LEU A 229 1.55 -16.03 -7.12
CA LEU A 229 0.20 -15.62 -7.52
C LEU A 229 -0.10 -14.16 -7.15
N PHE A 230 0.50 -13.68 -6.07
CA PHE A 230 0.30 -12.33 -5.55
C PHE A 230 1.54 -11.78 -4.87
N LEU A 231 1.64 -10.46 -4.83
CA LEU A 231 2.56 -9.70 -4.01
C LEU A 231 1.86 -9.39 -2.69
N ARG A 232 2.40 -9.88 -1.57
CA ARG A 232 1.95 -9.57 -0.22
C ARG A 232 2.69 -8.34 0.29
N LEU A 233 1.94 -7.39 0.81
CA LEU A 233 2.41 -6.19 1.49
C LEU A 233 1.82 -6.19 2.90
N ASP A 234 2.69 -6.29 3.90
CA ASP A 234 2.31 -6.20 5.30
C ASP A 234 2.56 -4.75 5.76
N LEU A 235 1.52 -4.12 6.31
CA LEU A 235 1.49 -2.71 6.70
C LEU A 235 1.21 -2.57 8.20
N ASP A 236 1.94 -1.66 8.83
CA ASP A 236 1.64 -1.14 10.16
C ASP A 236 0.70 0.06 10.03
N GLY A 237 -0.20 0.21 10.99
CA GLY A 237 -1.22 1.24 11.02
C GLY A 237 -1.28 1.90 12.39
N ALA A 238 -0.31 2.75 12.71
CA ALA A 238 -0.25 3.39 14.01
C ALA A 238 -1.37 4.42 14.19
N VAL A 239 -2.36 4.09 15.03
CA VAL A 239 -3.48 4.97 15.38
C VAL A 239 -3.05 5.94 16.48
N LYS A 240 -3.02 7.23 16.17
CA LYS A 240 -2.54 8.30 17.06
C LYS A 240 -3.66 9.28 17.41
N GLN A 241 -3.80 9.60 18.69
CA GLN A 241 -4.71 10.63 19.18
C GLN A 241 -4.14 12.04 18.99
N VAL A 242 -4.98 13.07 19.11
CA VAL A 242 -4.51 14.45 19.29
C VAL A 242 -3.57 14.49 20.52
N GLY A 243 -2.34 14.97 20.33
CA GLY A 243 -1.28 14.94 21.34
C GLY A 243 -0.22 13.85 21.14
N GLY A 244 -0.41 12.95 20.16
CA GLY A 244 0.62 12.01 19.70
C GLY A 244 0.64 10.64 20.38
N SER A 245 -0.21 10.44 21.39
CA SER A 245 -0.37 9.14 22.07
C SER A 245 -0.91 8.08 21.11
N ILE A 246 -0.27 6.91 21.10
CA ILE A 246 -0.67 5.76 20.25
C ILE A 246 -1.74 4.94 20.98
N ILE A 247 -2.81 4.57 20.27
CA ILE A 247 -3.81 3.63 20.76
C ILE A 247 -3.30 2.20 20.54
N PRO A 248 -3.07 1.42 21.61
CA PRO A 248 -2.49 0.09 21.48
C PRO A 248 -3.46 -0.85 20.77
N HIS A 249 -2.92 -1.63 19.84
CA HIS A 249 -3.64 -2.71 19.17
C HIS A 249 -2.65 -3.80 18.75
N ASP A 250 -3.19 -4.98 18.45
CA ASP A 250 -2.41 -6.06 17.89
C ASP A 250 -2.03 -5.74 16.44
N SER A 251 -0.73 -5.60 16.24
CA SER A 251 -0.08 -5.33 14.97
C SER A 251 0.59 -6.63 14.47
N SER A 252 -0.08 -7.76 14.43
CA SER A 252 0.44 -8.96 13.75
C SER A 252 -0.25 -9.18 12.40
N PRO A 253 0.45 -9.71 11.37
CA PRO A 253 -0.07 -9.74 10.00
C PRO A 253 -1.48 -10.32 9.90
N SER A 254 -2.33 -9.72 9.08
CA SER A 254 -3.72 -10.18 8.91
C SER A 254 -3.75 -11.42 8.02
N ALA A 255 -4.60 -12.39 8.38
CA ALA A 255 -4.91 -13.49 7.49
C ALA A 255 -5.57 -12.95 6.21
N LEU A 256 -5.01 -13.31 5.06
CA LEU A 256 -5.52 -12.87 3.77
C LEU A 256 -6.39 -13.97 3.15
N PRO A 257 -7.61 -13.66 2.69
CA PRO A 257 -8.36 -14.60 1.89
C PRO A 257 -7.69 -14.84 0.53
N PRO A 258 -8.04 -15.92 -0.17
CA PRO A 258 -7.55 -16.17 -1.52
C PRO A 258 -7.88 -14.99 -2.44
N LEU A 259 -6.89 -14.55 -3.21
CA LEU A 259 -7.02 -13.41 -4.13
C LEU A 259 -8.02 -13.70 -5.27
N LEU A 260 -8.09 -14.95 -5.74
CA LEU A 260 -8.92 -15.39 -6.87
C LEU A 260 -8.78 -14.42 -8.07
N ASP A 261 -9.89 -13.98 -8.68
CA ASP A 261 -9.92 -13.05 -9.82
C ASP A 261 -9.92 -11.57 -9.40
N ARG A 262 -9.64 -11.26 -8.14
CA ARG A 262 -9.58 -9.88 -7.66
C ARG A 262 -8.19 -9.29 -7.92
N LEU A 263 -8.16 -8.00 -8.23
CA LEU A 263 -6.91 -7.27 -8.43
C LEU A 263 -6.15 -7.02 -7.12
N LEU A 264 -6.91 -6.81 -6.03
CA LEU A 264 -6.44 -6.42 -4.72
C LEU A 264 -7.33 -7.05 -3.64
N VAL A 265 -6.72 -7.50 -2.55
CA VAL A 265 -7.40 -7.90 -1.32
C VAL A 265 -6.71 -7.24 -0.14
N LEU A 266 -7.49 -6.68 0.78
CA LEU A 266 -7.02 -6.08 2.02
C LEU A 266 -7.59 -6.87 3.21
N GLY A 267 -6.70 -7.32 4.09
CA GLY A 267 -7.01 -7.91 5.38
C GLY A 267 -6.78 -6.89 6.49
N LEU A 268 -7.78 -6.73 7.36
CA LEU A 268 -7.75 -5.84 8.51
C LEU A 268 -8.04 -6.64 9.77
N ARG A 269 -7.23 -6.46 10.82
CA ARG A 269 -7.52 -7.06 12.11
C ARG A 269 -8.64 -6.33 12.84
N GLN A 270 -9.39 -7.11 13.61
CA GLN A 270 -10.38 -6.61 14.56
C GLN A 270 -9.77 -5.61 15.55
N SER A 271 -8.57 -5.91 16.07
CA SER A 271 -7.83 -5.05 17.00
C SER A 271 -7.55 -3.65 16.43
N PHE A 272 -7.09 -3.59 15.19
CA PHE A 272 -6.82 -2.34 14.47
C PHE A 272 -8.10 -1.52 14.29
N LEU A 273 -9.19 -2.15 13.86
CA LEU A 273 -10.48 -1.47 13.70
C LEU A 273 -11.06 -0.99 15.04
N SER A 274 -10.90 -1.75 16.14
CA SER A 274 -11.29 -1.30 17.49
C SER A 274 -10.49 -0.06 17.94
N ALA A 275 -9.19 0.00 17.62
CA ALA A 275 -8.39 1.19 17.91
C ALA A 275 -8.84 2.40 17.09
N VAL A 276 -9.15 2.22 15.80
CA VAL A 276 -9.71 3.28 14.95
C VAL A 276 -11.08 3.73 15.45
N LEU A 277 -11.95 2.82 15.90
CA LEU A 277 -13.25 3.15 16.49
C LEU A 277 -13.09 3.91 17.82
N SER A 278 -12.12 3.55 18.64
CA SER A 278 -11.80 4.28 19.87
C SER A 278 -11.34 5.71 19.59
N LEU A 279 -10.67 5.93 18.46
CA LEU A 279 -10.31 7.27 18.00
C LEU A 279 -11.54 8.05 17.51
N LEU A 280 -12.41 7.42 16.72
CA LEU A 280 -13.59 8.05 16.09
C LEU A 280 -14.74 8.34 17.07
N ILE A 281 -15.05 7.39 17.95
CA ILE A 281 -16.21 7.45 18.84
C ILE A 281 -15.74 8.04 20.17
N GLN A 282 -15.56 9.36 20.18
CA GLN A 282 -15.33 10.14 21.38
C GLN A 282 -16.62 10.87 21.76
N ILE A 283 -17.61 10.14 22.28
CA ILE A 283 -18.89 10.72 22.68
C ILE A 283 -18.68 11.44 24.03
N PRO A 284 -18.82 12.78 24.09
CA PRO A 284 -18.72 13.50 25.36
C PRO A 284 -19.88 13.09 26.28
N PRO A 285 -19.69 13.12 27.62
CA PRO A 285 -20.77 12.81 28.53
C PRO A 285 -21.98 13.72 28.30
N LEU A 286 -23.13 13.12 27.96
CA LEU A 286 -24.36 13.84 27.69
C LEU A 286 -25.16 13.93 28.98
N THR A 287 -25.51 15.14 29.42
CA THR A 287 -26.36 15.35 30.60
C THR A 287 -27.64 16.07 30.20
N PHE A 288 -28.79 15.53 30.56
CA PHE A 288 -30.10 16.11 30.24
C PHE A 288 -31.08 15.90 31.40
N PRO A 289 -32.11 16.76 31.53
CA PRO A 289 -33.13 16.60 32.55
C PRO A 289 -34.06 15.43 32.21
N CYS A 290 -34.56 14.74 33.23
CA CYS A 290 -35.54 13.68 33.08
C CYS A 290 -36.94 14.29 32.87
N THR A 291 -37.22 14.72 31.63
CA THR A 291 -38.51 15.29 31.23
C THR A 291 -39.05 14.61 29.99
N SER A 292 -40.37 14.62 29.81
CA SER A 292 -41.03 14.00 28.63
C SER A 292 -40.62 14.64 27.30
N GLU A 293 -40.10 15.87 27.34
CA GLU A 293 -39.51 16.56 26.18
C GLU A 293 -38.16 15.96 25.78
N ALA A 294 -37.36 15.49 26.74
CA ALA A 294 -36.07 14.86 26.48
C ALA A 294 -36.21 13.42 25.98
N PHE A 295 -37.14 12.64 26.57
CA PHE A 295 -37.50 11.31 26.09
C PHE A 295 -38.88 10.88 26.59
N SER A 296 -39.62 10.11 25.77
CA SER A 296 -41.01 9.73 26.04
C SER A 296 -41.24 8.91 27.32
N GLY A 297 -40.23 8.20 27.81
CA GLY A 297 -40.29 7.35 29.01
C GLY A 297 -39.98 8.07 30.33
N ALA A 298 -39.79 9.39 30.34
CA ALA A 298 -39.28 10.11 31.50
C ALA A 298 -40.20 10.06 32.73
N SER A 299 -41.52 10.20 32.54
CA SER A 299 -42.50 10.16 33.63
C SER A 299 -42.49 8.81 34.34
N HIS A 300 -42.50 7.72 33.57
CA HIS A 300 -42.44 6.36 34.11
C HIS A 300 -41.14 6.08 34.86
N LEU A 301 -40.01 6.55 34.34
CA LEU A 301 -38.72 6.40 35.03
C LEU A 301 -38.70 7.18 36.35
N GLN A 302 -39.24 8.40 36.36
CA GLN A 302 -39.33 9.22 37.55
C GLN A 302 -40.20 8.55 38.62
N GLU A 303 -41.39 8.08 38.26
CA GLU A 303 -42.27 7.33 39.17
C GLU A 303 -41.56 6.08 39.74
N ALA A 304 -40.93 5.28 38.88
CA ALA A 304 -40.21 4.08 39.30
C ALA A 304 -39.10 4.41 40.31
N ILE A 305 -38.29 5.44 40.07
CA ILE A 305 -37.22 5.86 40.99
C ILE A 305 -37.80 6.33 42.32
N MET A 306 -38.89 7.09 42.30
CA MET A 306 -39.55 7.56 43.52
C MET A 306 -40.08 6.40 44.38
N THR A 307 -40.52 5.29 43.75
CA THR A 307 -40.94 4.09 44.48
C THR A 307 -39.80 3.32 45.15
N LEU A 308 -38.57 3.46 44.63
CA LEU A 308 -37.37 2.79 45.18
C LEU A 308 -36.80 3.50 46.42
N ILE A 309 -37.25 4.72 46.71
CA ILE A 309 -36.77 5.50 47.86
C ILE A 309 -37.37 4.94 49.15
N PRO A 310 -36.55 4.49 50.14
CA PRO A 310 -37.07 3.97 51.39
C PRO A 310 -37.89 4.99 52.17
N ALA A 311 -39.00 4.54 52.76
CA ALA A 311 -39.82 5.35 53.65
C ALA A 311 -38.98 5.82 54.84
N GLY A 312 -38.80 7.14 54.98
CA GLY A 312 -38.00 7.75 56.05
C GLY A 312 -36.64 8.30 55.63
N CYS A 313 -36.25 8.20 54.35
CA CYS A 313 -35.03 8.85 53.87
C CYS A 313 -35.20 10.40 53.91
N SER A 314 -34.55 11.06 54.87
CA SER A 314 -34.57 12.51 55.03
C SER A 314 -33.67 13.24 54.04
N ALA A 315 -32.61 12.57 53.56
CA ALA A 315 -31.67 13.10 52.58
C ALA A 315 -32.12 12.87 51.11
N CYS A 316 -33.19 12.11 50.89
CA CYS A 316 -33.65 11.78 49.54
C CYS A 316 -34.59 12.86 49.00
N PRO A 317 -34.41 13.27 47.74
CA PRO A 317 -35.24 14.30 47.11
C PRO A 317 -36.66 13.78 46.88
N ARG A 318 -37.65 14.52 47.38
CA ARG A 318 -39.08 14.17 47.20
C ARG A 318 -39.74 14.84 46.00
N THR A 319 -39.14 15.91 45.48
CA THR A 319 -39.73 16.77 44.43
C THR A 319 -38.70 17.34 43.46
N SER A 320 -37.41 17.06 43.65
CA SER A 320 -36.36 17.65 42.83
C SER A 320 -36.33 17.01 41.44
N PRO A 321 -36.07 17.79 40.37
CA PRO A 321 -36.00 17.26 39.02
C PRO A 321 -34.82 16.31 38.89
N LEU A 322 -35.08 15.10 38.40
CA LEU A 322 -34.04 14.12 38.11
C LEU A 322 -33.23 14.57 36.89
N SER A 323 -31.91 14.33 36.94
CA SER A 323 -30.99 14.50 35.82
C SER A 323 -30.38 13.16 35.45
N ILE A 324 -30.17 12.95 34.15
CA ILE A 324 -29.54 11.74 33.61
C ILE A 324 -28.26 12.16 32.92
N LYS A 325 -27.17 11.49 33.28
CA LYS A 325 -25.89 11.61 32.60
C LYS A 325 -25.53 10.27 31.95
N LEU A 326 -25.31 10.31 30.65
CA LEU A 326 -24.80 9.20 29.85
C LEU A 326 -23.33 9.42 29.56
N SER A 327 -22.50 8.41 29.79
CA SER A 327 -21.09 8.43 29.44
C SER A 327 -20.65 7.08 28.93
N LEU A 328 -19.80 7.05 27.91
CA LEU A 328 -19.13 5.82 27.49
C LEU A 328 -18.25 5.29 28.62
N SER A 329 -18.23 3.97 28.75
CA SER A 329 -17.42 3.23 29.72
C SER A 329 -16.44 2.35 28.95
N GLY A 330 -15.15 2.71 28.99
CA GLY A 330 -14.13 2.00 28.23
C GLY A 330 -14.16 2.32 26.72
N SER A 331 -13.46 1.48 25.95
CA SER A 331 -13.26 1.65 24.52
C SER A 331 -14.27 0.85 23.70
N PRO A 332 -14.83 1.43 22.62
CA PRO A 332 -15.62 0.68 21.63
C PRO A 332 -14.84 -0.52 21.10
N LEU A 333 -15.53 -1.65 20.97
CA LEU A 333 -14.97 -2.85 20.37
C LEU A 333 -15.78 -3.22 19.13
N ILE A 334 -15.11 -3.61 18.05
CA ILE A 334 -15.75 -4.29 16.94
C ILE A 334 -15.49 -5.79 17.05
N LEU A 335 -16.50 -6.59 16.75
CA LEU A 335 -16.43 -8.03 16.60
C LEU A 335 -16.69 -8.37 15.14
N LEU A 336 -15.73 -9.05 14.52
CA LEU A 336 -15.83 -9.49 13.13
C LEU A 336 -16.10 -11.00 13.10
N GLU A 337 -17.25 -11.36 12.53
CA GLU A 337 -17.68 -12.72 12.31
C GLU A 337 -17.86 -12.95 10.80
N GLU A 338 -18.10 -14.20 10.39
CA GLU A 338 -18.38 -14.49 9.00
C GLU A 338 -19.65 -13.72 8.54
N ASN A 339 -19.49 -12.87 7.52
CA ASN A 339 -20.54 -12.02 6.95
C ASN A 339 -21.25 -11.07 7.93
N LYS A 340 -20.67 -10.84 9.11
CA LYS A 340 -21.29 -10.01 10.16
C LYS A 340 -20.25 -9.20 10.91
N ALA A 341 -20.57 -7.95 11.21
CA ALA A 341 -19.78 -7.11 12.10
C ALA A 341 -20.69 -6.49 13.15
N THR A 342 -20.24 -6.51 14.40
CA THR A 342 -20.98 -5.96 15.55
C THR A 342 -20.08 -4.99 16.29
N VAL A 343 -20.59 -3.81 16.66
CA VAL A 343 -19.88 -2.86 17.52
C VAL A 343 -20.49 -2.91 18.91
N GLU A 344 -19.67 -3.22 19.90
CA GLU A 344 -20.03 -3.23 21.31
C GLU A 344 -19.65 -1.89 21.97
N LEU A 345 -20.61 -1.29 22.65
CA LEU A 345 -20.45 -0.06 23.41
C LEU A 345 -20.97 -0.26 24.83
N SER A 346 -20.12 -0.06 25.82
CA SER A 346 -20.56 0.03 27.22
C SER A 346 -20.89 1.48 27.56
N VAL A 347 -22.08 1.73 28.08
CA VAL A 347 -22.55 3.05 28.52
C VAL A 347 -22.87 2.99 30.00
N VAL A 348 -22.37 3.98 30.74
CA VAL A 348 -22.77 4.22 32.13
C VAL A 348 -23.87 5.28 32.14
N ILE A 349 -24.96 4.95 32.81
CA ILE A 349 -26.14 5.79 32.99
C ILE A 349 -26.19 6.17 34.47
N GLN A 350 -25.94 7.44 34.75
CA GLN A 350 -25.98 8.00 36.08
C GLN A 350 -27.26 8.82 36.22
N VAL A 351 -28.13 8.41 37.14
CA VAL A 351 -29.32 9.18 37.52
C VAL A 351 -29.05 9.87 38.85
N PHE A 352 -29.18 11.19 38.86
CA PHE A 352 -28.82 12.00 40.00
C PHE A 352 -29.75 13.20 40.15
N VAL A 353 -29.75 13.79 41.34
CA VAL A 353 -30.41 15.05 41.63
C VAL A 353 -29.37 16.10 41.94
N LYS A 354 -29.58 17.30 41.40
CA LYS A 354 -28.76 18.47 41.71
C LYS A 354 -29.47 19.32 42.74
N SER A 355 -28.83 19.51 43.88
CA SER A 355 -29.32 20.36 44.96
C SER A 355 -29.08 21.83 44.63
N LEU A 356 -29.82 22.72 45.32
CA LEU A 356 -29.72 24.17 45.14
C LEU A 356 -28.34 24.75 45.52
N ASP A 357 -27.62 24.05 46.39
CA ASP A 357 -26.24 24.36 46.79
C ASP A 357 -25.17 23.90 45.76
N GLY A 358 -25.61 23.28 44.66
CA GLY A 358 -24.74 22.74 43.62
C GLY A 358 -24.24 21.30 43.87
N SER A 359 -24.53 20.71 45.03
CA SER A 359 -24.19 19.31 45.32
C SER A 359 -25.00 18.35 44.45
N THR A 360 -24.43 17.18 44.15
CA THR A 360 -25.09 16.13 43.35
C THR A 360 -25.28 14.87 44.18
N LEU A 361 -26.52 14.40 44.27
CA LEU A 361 -26.88 13.14 44.90
C LEU A 361 -27.13 12.09 43.83
N ASN A 362 -26.25 11.10 43.75
CA ASN A 362 -26.41 9.97 42.84
C ASN A 362 -27.45 8.99 43.42
N LEU A 363 -28.51 8.76 42.65
CA LEU A 363 -29.58 7.84 43.03
C LEU A 363 -29.35 6.45 42.45
N LEU A 364 -28.92 6.42 41.18
CA LEU A 364 -28.74 5.17 40.44
C LEU A 364 -27.52 5.27 39.54
N LEU A 365 -26.75 4.19 39.47
CA LEU A 365 -25.66 4.03 38.53
C LEU A 365 -25.85 2.69 37.82
N LEU A 366 -26.17 2.76 36.54
CA LEU A 366 -26.37 1.58 35.69
C LEU A 366 -25.26 1.49 34.67
N LYS A 367 -24.92 0.27 34.28
CA LYS A 367 -24.10 -0.01 33.11
C LYS A 367 -24.97 -0.76 32.11
N ALA A 368 -25.00 -0.28 30.88
CA ALA A 368 -25.70 -0.91 29.76
C ALA A 368 -24.68 -1.25 28.68
N ASP A 369 -24.66 -2.49 28.23
CA ASP A 369 -23.83 -2.94 27.11
C ASP A 369 -24.71 -3.01 25.86
N LEU A 370 -24.36 -2.20 24.85
CA LEU A 370 -25.09 -2.05 23.60
C LEU A 370 -24.36 -2.81 22.49
N ALA A 371 -25.08 -3.64 21.75
CA ALA A 371 -24.58 -4.29 20.55
C ALA A 371 -25.22 -3.65 19.31
N LEU A 372 -24.41 -3.02 18.46
CA LEU A 372 -24.84 -2.36 17.24
C LEU A 372 -24.42 -3.18 16.03
N ASN A 373 -25.34 -3.40 15.09
CA ASN A 373 -25.01 -3.98 13.80
C ASN A 373 -24.18 -2.98 12.99
N ALA A 374 -23.02 -3.42 12.50
CA ALA A 374 -22.11 -2.63 11.69
C ALA A 374 -22.09 -3.11 10.24
N ARG A 375 -22.45 -2.22 9.31
CA ARG A 375 -22.33 -2.44 7.88
C ARG A 375 -21.05 -1.79 7.36
N VAL A 376 -20.16 -2.61 6.82
CA VAL A 376 -18.89 -2.15 6.25
C VAL A 376 -19.05 -1.92 4.75
N SER A 377 -18.61 -0.77 4.24
CA SER A 377 -18.59 -0.46 2.82
C SER A 377 -17.36 0.37 2.46
N ILE A 378 -17.06 0.49 1.16
CA ILE A 378 -15.97 1.32 0.64
C ILE A 378 -16.60 2.41 -0.24
N ALA A 379 -16.31 3.68 0.09
CA ALA A 379 -16.78 4.82 -0.68
C ALA A 379 -15.67 5.88 -0.76
N GLY A 380 -15.39 6.36 -1.98
CA GLY A 380 -14.37 7.40 -2.21
C GLY A 380 -12.97 7.04 -1.68
N GLY A 381 -12.58 5.77 -1.77
CA GLY A 381 -11.29 5.28 -1.25
C GLY A 381 -11.21 5.18 0.29
N ARG A 382 -12.35 5.29 0.99
CA ARG A 382 -12.43 5.20 2.45
C ARG A 382 -13.27 4.01 2.87
N LEU A 383 -12.91 3.41 3.99
CA LEU A 383 -13.75 2.44 4.69
C LEU A 383 -14.84 3.19 5.47
N VAL A 384 -16.09 2.84 5.25
CA VAL A 384 -17.26 3.44 5.89
C VAL A 384 -17.96 2.39 6.74
N LEU A 385 -18.26 2.75 7.99
CA LEU A 385 -18.98 1.93 8.96
C LEU A 385 -20.35 2.57 9.21
N GLY A 386 -21.42 1.94 8.74
CA GLY A 386 -22.79 2.30 9.09
C GLY A 386 -23.24 1.51 10.32
N LEU A 387 -23.66 2.20 11.39
CA LEU A 387 -24.12 1.57 12.63
C LEU A 387 -25.64 1.62 12.73
N SER A 388 -26.24 0.53 13.21
CA SER A 388 -27.69 0.43 13.44
C SER A 388 -27.98 -0.39 14.69
N LEU A 389 -29.07 -0.05 15.39
CA LEU A 389 -29.63 -0.90 16.44
C LEU A 389 -30.24 -2.14 15.78
N GLY A 390 -29.93 -3.31 16.34
CA GLY A 390 -30.37 -4.60 15.81
C GLY A 390 -31.84 -4.91 16.08
#